data_AF-A0A7S0D3S7-F1
#
_entry.id   AF-A0A7S0D3S7-F1
#
_cell.length_a   1.000
_cell.length_b   1.000
_cell.length_c   1.000
_cell.angle_alpha   90.00
_cell.angle_beta   90.00
_cell.angle_gamma   90.00
#
_symmetry.space_group_name_H-M   'P 1'
#
loop_
_entity.id
_entity.type
_entity.pdbx_description
1 polymer ?
#
loop_
_entity_poly.entity_id
_entity_poly.type
_entity_poly.pdbx_seq_one_letter_code
_entity_poly.pdbx_strand_id
1 'polypeptide(L)'
;NGGLTTNEDERRQEEEAKRRVEFGRKQLAEVMKANDAAARVKLRKKQEEIEEDERIAKYLKEKDAKEAREEERQAKIRAEKEIEVARLRALQQRAIDKQSEIDERRARRYQEASERKWRVQEKEKALKQQEMVKDLARVRNEQRLHKQKLAIEEKLQDQEEQLRVIQWQMNWRKREDLKVERKRLERLAVLDHVKHQIAEKRRQKELERARQIEEERKYKAAIRAQEERLERLKREKLQEMEDKQIPAKYRTELVKMPINQIRFRKK
;
A
#
# COMPACT_ATOMS: atom_id res chain seq x y z
N ASN A 1 -38.60 -85.82 -171.34
CA ASN A 1 -39.72 -84.97 -170.89
C ASN A 1 -39.98 -85.27 -169.43
N GLY A 2 -40.01 -84.35 -168.47
CA GLY A 2 -39.88 -82.88 -168.40
C GLY A 2 -39.86 -82.54 -166.88
N GLY A 3 -39.12 -81.54 -166.41
CA GLY A 3 -39.58 -80.15 -166.28
C GLY A 3 -40.10 -79.92 -164.84
N LEU A 4 -39.31 -79.38 -163.91
CA LEU A 4 -38.95 -77.96 -163.66
C LEU A 4 -39.81 -77.30 -162.55
N THR A 5 -39.10 -76.56 -161.68
CA THR A 5 -39.49 -75.34 -160.94
C THR A 5 -40.34 -75.44 -159.66
N THR A 6 -39.68 -75.73 -158.54
CA THR A 6 -39.91 -75.13 -157.19
C THR A 6 -38.59 -75.17 -156.40
N ASN A 7 -37.47 -74.92 -157.09
CA ASN A 7 -36.09 -75.28 -156.68
C ASN A 7 -35.25 -74.07 -156.22
N GLU A 8 -35.84 -72.88 -155.99
CA GLU A 8 -35.04 -71.66 -155.73
C GLU A 8 -35.44 -70.86 -154.48
N ASP A 9 -36.71 -70.82 -154.07
CA ASP A 9 -37.13 -70.02 -152.89
C ASP A 9 -36.81 -70.71 -151.54
N GLU A 10 -36.91 -72.04 -151.46
CA GLU A 10 -36.53 -72.80 -150.25
C GLU A 10 -34.99 -72.82 -150.05
N ARG A 11 -34.20 -72.78 -151.14
CA ARG A 11 -32.73 -72.69 -151.07
C ARG A 11 -32.25 -71.30 -150.65
N ARG A 12 -32.95 -70.23 -151.04
CA ARG A 12 -32.66 -68.86 -150.56
C ARG A 12 -33.02 -68.66 -149.08
N GLN A 13 -34.14 -69.23 -148.62
CA GLN A 13 -34.51 -69.20 -147.20
C GLN A 13 -33.57 -70.04 -146.32
N GLU A 14 -33.10 -71.21 -146.81
CA GLU A 14 -32.10 -72.00 -146.10
C GLU A 14 -30.72 -71.32 -146.05
N GLU A 15 -30.28 -70.65 -147.11
CA GLU A 15 -28.99 -69.94 -147.11
C GLU A 15 -28.99 -68.72 -146.20
N GLU A 16 -30.09 -67.96 -146.12
CA GLU A 16 -30.22 -66.85 -145.16
C GLU A 16 -30.34 -67.34 -143.71
N ALA A 17 -31.02 -68.47 -143.46
CA ALA A 17 -31.06 -69.10 -142.16
C ALA A 17 -29.68 -69.64 -141.74
N LYS A 18 -28.94 -70.29 -142.65
CA LYS A 18 -27.56 -70.75 -142.42
C LYS A 18 -26.60 -69.59 -142.19
N ARG A 19 -26.73 -68.47 -142.92
CA ARG A 19 -25.94 -67.24 -142.68
C ARG A 19 -26.28 -66.57 -141.35
N ARG A 20 -27.55 -66.55 -140.92
CA ARG A 20 -27.94 -66.08 -139.58
C ARG A 20 -27.39 -66.97 -138.46
N VAL A 21 -27.43 -68.29 -138.64
CA VAL A 21 -26.87 -69.24 -137.67
C VAL A 21 -25.35 -69.15 -137.61
N GLU A 22 -24.65 -69.05 -138.75
CA GLU A 22 -23.19 -68.85 -138.78
C GLU A 22 -22.77 -67.49 -138.23
N PHE A 23 -23.51 -66.42 -138.54
CA PHE A 23 -23.26 -65.08 -137.99
C PHE A 23 -23.51 -65.05 -136.48
N GLY A 24 -24.61 -65.66 -136.02
CA GLY A 24 -24.90 -65.84 -134.59
C GLY A 24 -23.83 -66.69 -133.88
N ARG A 25 -23.30 -67.74 -134.53
CA ARG A 25 -22.23 -68.58 -133.98
C ARG A 25 -20.88 -67.85 -133.93
N LYS A 26 -20.57 -67.00 -134.91
CA LYS A 26 -19.40 -66.11 -134.91
C LYS A 26 -19.51 -65.03 -133.84
N GLN A 27 -20.67 -64.37 -133.70
CA GLN A 27 -20.90 -63.39 -132.64
C GLN A 27 -20.89 -64.05 -131.25
N LEU A 28 -21.45 -65.25 -131.09
CA LEU A 28 -21.38 -65.97 -129.82
C LEU A 28 -19.94 -66.34 -129.47
N ALA A 29 -19.13 -66.80 -130.43
CA ALA A 29 -17.72 -67.11 -130.22
C ALA A 29 -16.89 -65.85 -129.87
N GLU A 30 -17.22 -64.70 -130.46
CA GLU A 30 -16.57 -63.42 -130.18
C GLU A 30 -16.99 -62.86 -128.81
N VAL A 31 -18.27 -62.99 -128.44
CA VAL A 31 -18.79 -62.68 -127.09
C VAL A 31 -18.21 -63.63 -126.03
N MET A 32 -18.02 -64.91 -126.34
CA MET A 32 -17.36 -65.87 -125.44
C MET A 32 -15.88 -65.53 -125.28
N LYS A 33 -15.16 -65.19 -126.35
CA LYS A 33 -13.76 -64.72 -126.27
C LYS A 33 -13.64 -63.41 -125.48
N ALA A 34 -14.57 -62.47 -125.67
CA ALA A 34 -14.62 -61.22 -124.92
C ALA A 34 -14.95 -61.45 -123.44
N ASN A 35 -15.87 -62.37 -123.12
CA ASN A 35 -16.19 -62.77 -121.76
C ASN A 35 -15.02 -63.49 -121.07
N ASP A 36 -14.31 -64.39 -121.77
CA ASP A 36 -13.12 -65.06 -121.24
C ASP A 36 -11.97 -64.06 -121.01
N ALA A 37 -11.77 -63.11 -121.92
CA ALA A 37 -10.80 -62.04 -121.74
C ALA A 37 -11.18 -61.15 -120.55
N ALA A 38 -12.45 -60.77 -120.41
CA ALA A 38 -12.95 -60.01 -119.26
C ALA A 38 -12.83 -60.79 -117.95
N ALA A 39 -13.09 -62.10 -117.96
CA ALA A 39 -12.93 -62.97 -116.80
C ALA A 39 -11.46 -63.08 -116.38
N ARG A 40 -10.52 -63.20 -117.33
CA ARG A 40 -9.08 -63.21 -117.06
C ARG A 40 -8.59 -61.87 -116.49
N VAL A 41 -9.04 -60.74 -117.04
CA VAL A 41 -8.71 -59.41 -116.50
C VAL A 41 -9.28 -59.24 -115.09
N LYS A 42 -10.51 -59.69 -114.83
CA LYS A 42 -11.13 -59.64 -113.51
C LYS A 42 -10.40 -60.53 -112.49
N LEU A 43 -9.97 -61.73 -112.90
CA LEU A 43 -9.19 -62.63 -112.04
C LEU A 43 -7.82 -62.03 -111.72
N ARG A 44 -7.14 -61.44 -112.71
CA ARG A 44 -5.84 -60.81 -112.52
C ARG A 44 -5.93 -59.57 -111.61
N LYS A 45 -6.95 -58.73 -111.78
CA LYS A 45 -7.23 -57.61 -110.86
C LYS A 45 -7.49 -58.10 -109.44
N LYS A 46 -8.26 -59.18 -109.27
CA LYS A 46 -8.52 -59.77 -107.96
C LYS A 46 -7.25 -60.34 -107.31
N GLN A 47 -6.35 -60.91 -108.10
CA GLN A 47 -5.03 -61.36 -107.61
C GLN A 47 -4.15 -60.17 -107.22
N GLU A 48 -4.09 -59.12 -108.05
CA GLU A 48 -3.35 -57.88 -107.75
C GLU A 48 -3.91 -57.20 -106.46
N GLU A 49 -5.24 -57.16 -106.28
CA GLU A 49 -5.90 -56.69 -105.05
C GLU A 49 -5.52 -57.52 -103.82
N ILE A 50 -5.55 -58.87 -103.92
CA ILE A 50 -5.15 -59.75 -102.81
C ILE A 50 -3.66 -59.56 -102.47
N GLU A 51 -2.79 -59.40 -103.47
CA GLU A 51 -1.37 -59.16 -103.25
C GLU A 51 -1.08 -57.76 -102.68
N GLU A 52 -1.87 -56.74 -103.04
CA GLU A 52 -1.83 -55.42 -102.42
C GLU A 52 -2.32 -55.47 -100.96
N ASP A 53 -3.45 -56.12 -100.70
CA ASP A 53 -3.99 -56.31 -99.35
C ASP A 53 -3.01 -57.07 -98.45
N GLU A 54 -2.35 -58.11 -98.97
CA GLU A 54 -1.31 -58.85 -98.25
C GLU A 54 -0.07 -57.98 -97.96
N ARG A 55 0.34 -57.12 -98.90
CA ARG A 55 1.44 -56.16 -98.69
C ARG A 55 1.08 -55.11 -97.64
N ILE A 56 -0.14 -54.59 -97.67
CA ILE A 56 -0.66 -53.63 -96.69
C ILE A 56 -0.72 -54.29 -95.31
N ALA A 57 -1.25 -55.51 -95.21
CA ALA A 57 -1.35 -56.25 -93.96
C ALA A 57 0.03 -56.55 -93.35
N LYS A 58 1.03 -56.92 -94.17
CA LYS A 58 2.42 -57.10 -93.71
C LYS A 58 3.02 -55.79 -93.20
N TYR A 59 2.85 -54.70 -93.93
CA TYR A 59 3.34 -53.38 -93.52
C TYR A 59 2.71 -52.90 -92.22
N LEU A 60 1.39 -53.05 -92.06
CA LEU A 60 0.68 -52.71 -90.82
C LEU A 60 1.20 -53.55 -89.65
N LYS A 61 1.36 -54.87 -89.84
CA LYS A 61 1.87 -55.77 -88.80
C LYS A 61 3.31 -55.45 -88.38
N GLU A 62 4.17 -55.07 -89.34
CA GLU A 62 5.53 -54.62 -89.05
C GLU A 62 5.56 -53.26 -88.35
N LYS A 63 4.69 -52.33 -88.76
CA LYS A 63 4.53 -51.02 -88.12
C LYS A 63 4.04 -51.17 -86.68
N ASP A 64 3.00 -51.95 -86.43
CA ASP A 64 2.45 -52.22 -85.11
C ASP A 64 3.50 -52.91 -84.21
N ALA A 65 4.25 -53.87 -84.75
CA ALA A 65 5.32 -54.53 -84.01
C ALA A 65 6.48 -53.58 -83.66
N LYS A 66 6.77 -52.59 -84.52
CA LYS A 66 7.78 -51.56 -84.25
C LYS A 66 7.28 -50.57 -83.20
N GLU A 67 6.05 -50.09 -83.31
CA GLU A 67 5.42 -49.18 -82.35
C GLU A 67 5.31 -49.84 -80.97
N ALA A 68 4.85 -51.10 -80.89
CA ALA A 68 4.78 -51.84 -79.63
C ALA A 68 6.16 -51.99 -78.95
N ARG A 69 7.24 -52.23 -79.72
CA ARG A 69 8.61 -52.28 -79.19
C ARG A 69 9.09 -50.92 -78.69
N GLU A 70 8.69 -49.84 -79.34
CA GLU A 70 9.03 -48.47 -78.96
C GLU A 70 8.27 -48.05 -77.69
N GLU A 71 6.99 -48.41 -77.57
CA GLU A 71 6.18 -48.23 -76.38
C GLU A 71 6.72 -49.04 -75.20
N GLU A 72 7.10 -50.30 -75.39
CA GLU A 72 7.67 -51.14 -74.32
C GLU A 72 9.00 -50.56 -73.82
N ARG A 73 9.84 -50.04 -74.73
CA ARG A 73 11.08 -49.33 -74.36
C ARG A 73 10.79 -48.05 -73.60
N GLN A 74 9.82 -47.24 -74.05
CA GLN A 74 9.44 -46.04 -73.33
C GLN A 74 8.84 -46.35 -71.96
N ALA A 75 8.03 -47.41 -71.84
CA ALA A 75 7.46 -47.85 -70.57
C ALA A 75 8.55 -48.29 -69.58
N LYS A 76 9.55 -49.04 -70.04
CA LYS A 76 10.71 -49.42 -69.22
C LYS A 76 11.49 -48.20 -68.73
N ILE A 77 11.78 -47.24 -69.63
CA ILE A 77 12.46 -45.99 -69.27
C ILE A 77 11.64 -45.16 -68.26
N ARG A 78 10.31 -45.10 -68.43
CA ARG A 78 9.43 -44.39 -67.48
C ARG A 78 9.42 -45.09 -66.12
N ALA A 79 9.30 -46.42 -66.09
CA ALA A 79 9.33 -47.20 -64.85
C ALA A 79 10.65 -47.04 -64.09
N GLU A 80 11.80 -47.10 -64.77
CA GLU A 80 13.12 -46.85 -64.16
C GLU A 80 13.23 -45.44 -63.58
N LYS A 81 12.74 -44.42 -64.30
CA LYS A 81 12.70 -43.04 -63.81
C LYS A 81 11.78 -42.88 -62.60
N GLU A 82 10.63 -43.53 -62.59
CA GLU A 82 9.70 -43.48 -61.45
C GLU A 82 10.29 -44.13 -60.19
N ILE A 83 11.01 -45.25 -60.34
CA ILE A 83 11.73 -45.90 -59.23
C ILE A 83 12.80 -44.96 -58.66
N GLU A 84 13.58 -44.30 -59.52
CA GLU A 84 14.61 -43.38 -59.07
C GLU A 84 14.03 -42.12 -58.42
N VAL A 85 12.94 -41.57 -58.97
CA VAL A 85 12.22 -40.44 -58.36
C VAL A 85 11.64 -40.83 -57.00
N ALA A 86 11.06 -42.03 -56.87
CA ALA A 86 10.56 -42.54 -55.60
C ALA A 86 11.70 -42.70 -54.58
N ARG A 87 12.87 -43.21 -55.01
CA ARG A 87 14.06 -43.34 -54.16
C ARG A 87 14.57 -41.98 -53.68
N LEU A 88 14.66 -40.99 -54.58
CA LEU A 88 15.09 -39.64 -54.24
C LEU A 88 14.12 -38.96 -53.26
N ARG A 89 12.80 -39.10 -53.47
CA ARG A 89 11.78 -38.59 -52.54
C ARG A 89 11.88 -39.26 -51.17
N ALA A 90 12.10 -40.58 -51.12
CA ALA A 90 12.27 -41.29 -49.86
C ALA A 90 13.52 -40.81 -49.09
N LEU A 91 14.63 -40.53 -49.79
CA LEU A 91 15.84 -39.96 -49.19
C LEU A 91 15.60 -38.54 -48.65
N GLN A 92 14.90 -37.71 -49.42
CA GLN A 92 14.53 -36.35 -49.00
C GLN A 92 13.63 -36.38 -47.77
N GLN A 93 12.60 -37.24 -47.76
CA GLN A 93 11.70 -37.38 -46.62
C GLN A 93 12.47 -37.79 -45.36
N ARG A 94 13.35 -38.80 -45.45
CA ARG A 94 14.20 -39.21 -44.32
C ARG A 94 15.11 -38.09 -43.81
N ALA A 95 15.62 -37.25 -44.70
CA ALA A 95 16.44 -36.09 -44.30
C ALA A 95 15.60 -35.04 -43.57
N ILE A 96 14.38 -34.76 -44.03
CA ILE A 96 13.43 -33.85 -43.39
C ILE A 96 13.01 -34.38 -42.02
N ASP A 97 12.69 -35.67 -41.92
CA ASP A 97 12.29 -36.31 -40.66
C ASP A 97 13.44 -36.23 -39.64
N LYS A 98 14.66 -36.56 -40.06
CA LYS A 98 15.85 -36.46 -39.20
C LYS A 98 16.13 -35.02 -38.76
N GLN A 99 15.97 -34.04 -39.64
CA GLN A 99 16.14 -32.64 -39.29
C GLN A 99 15.07 -32.19 -38.28
N SER A 100 13.83 -32.61 -38.48
CA SER A 100 12.71 -32.32 -37.57
C SER A 100 12.96 -32.92 -36.17
N GLU A 101 13.46 -34.15 -36.08
CA GLU A 101 13.84 -34.76 -34.80
C GLU A 101 14.98 -34.00 -34.10
N ILE A 102 15.97 -33.50 -34.86
CA ILE A 102 17.07 -32.71 -34.31
C ILE A 102 16.53 -31.38 -33.75
N ASP A 103 15.66 -30.72 -34.50
CA ASP A 103 15.07 -29.44 -34.11
C ASP A 103 14.15 -29.60 -32.90
N GLU A 104 13.37 -30.68 -32.82
CA GLU A 104 12.58 -31.02 -31.64
C GLU A 104 13.48 -31.26 -30.40
N ARG A 105 14.56 -32.03 -30.55
CA ARG A 105 15.52 -32.25 -29.45
C ARG A 105 16.16 -30.94 -29.00
N ARG A 106 16.47 -30.03 -29.92
CA ARG A 106 17.03 -28.72 -29.61
C ARG A 106 16.02 -27.85 -28.87
N ALA A 107 14.76 -27.84 -29.32
CA ALA A 107 13.68 -27.11 -28.66
C ALA A 107 13.49 -27.59 -27.21
N ARG A 108 13.45 -28.92 -26.99
CA ARG A 108 13.34 -29.50 -25.63
C ARG A 108 14.51 -29.07 -24.74
N ARG A 109 15.76 -29.15 -25.24
CA ARG A 109 16.94 -28.69 -24.48
C ARG A 109 16.86 -27.20 -24.14
N TYR A 110 16.38 -26.37 -25.06
CA TYR A 110 16.24 -24.94 -24.83
C TYR A 110 15.17 -24.64 -23.77
N GLN A 111 14.03 -25.32 -23.83
CA GLN A 111 12.97 -25.23 -22.83
C GLN A 111 13.49 -25.64 -21.45
N GLU A 112 14.13 -26.80 -21.33
CA GLU A 112 14.71 -27.26 -20.06
C GLU A 112 15.76 -26.29 -19.51
N ALA A 113 16.65 -25.76 -20.35
CA ALA A 113 17.65 -24.80 -19.93
C ALA A 113 17.02 -23.48 -19.46
N SER A 114 15.98 -23.01 -20.15
CA SER A 114 15.19 -21.83 -19.76
C SER A 114 14.50 -22.04 -18.41
N GLU A 115 13.84 -23.19 -18.22
CA GLU A 115 13.19 -23.53 -16.95
C GLU A 115 14.19 -23.66 -15.79
N ARG A 116 15.36 -24.26 -16.01
CA ARG A 116 16.42 -24.33 -14.99
C ARG A 116 16.89 -22.94 -14.60
N LYS A 117 17.14 -22.06 -15.57
CA LYS A 117 17.51 -20.66 -15.31
C LYS A 117 16.42 -19.93 -14.54
N TRP A 118 15.16 -20.10 -14.94
CA TRP A 118 14.01 -19.50 -14.26
C TRP A 118 13.89 -19.99 -12.81
N ARG A 119 14.02 -21.31 -12.57
CA ARG A 119 14.00 -21.88 -11.21
C ARG A 119 15.12 -21.34 -10.33
N VAL A 120 16.33 -21.20 -10.87
CA VAL A 120 17.46 -20.62 -10.13
C VAL A 120 17.19 -19.16 -9.80
N GLN A 121 16.72 -18.37 -10.77
CA GLN A 121 16.39 -16.96 -10.57
C GLN A 121 15.27 -16.77 -9.54
N GLU A 122 14.20 -17.57 -9.59
CA GLU A 122 13.12 -17.49 -8.60
C GLU A 122 13.59 -17.89 -7.20
N LYS A 123 14.43 -18.92 -7.08
CA LYS A 123 15.04 -19.29 -5.80
C LYS A 123 15.92 -18.16 -5.26
N GLU A 124 16.73 -17.53 -6.10
CA GLU A 124 17.59 -16.41 -5.69
C GLU A 124 16.77 -15.19 -5.26
N LYS A 125 15.71 -14.83 -6.00
CA LYS A 125 14.79 -13.76 -5.61
C LYS A 125 14.12 -14.05 -4.27
N ALA A 126 13.65 -15.28 -4.07
CA ALA A 126 13.01 -15.69 -2.82
C ALA A 126 13.99 -15.59 -1.64
N LEU A 127 15.24 -16.03 -1.82
CA LEU A 127 16.29 -15.92 -0.80
C LEU A 127 16.61 -14.46 -0.47
N LYS A 128 16.81 -13.60 -1.48
CA LYS A 128 17.04 -12.16 -1.30
C LYS A 128 15.88 -11.49 -0.56
N GLN A 129 14.65 -11.85 -0.89
CA GLN A 129 13.47 -11.31 -0.21
C GLN A 129 13.43 -11.75 1.26
N GLN A 130 13.76 -13.02 1.56
CA GLN A 130 13.83 -13.50 2.93
C GLN A 130 14.93 -12.80 3.73
N GLU A 131 16.11 -12.58 3.15
CA GLU A 131 17.20 -11.82 3.78
C GLU A 131 16.79 -10.38 4.06
N MET A 132 16.20 -9.69 3.07
CA MET A 132 15.70 -8.32 3.23
C MET A 132 14.65 -8.22 4.36
N VAL A 133 13.72 -9.18 4.44
CA VAL A 133 12.71 -9.22 5.51
C VAL A 133 13.35 -9.44 6.88
N LYS A 134 14.35 -10.32 6.98
CA LYS A 134 15.09 -10.55 8.23
C LYS A 134 15.86 -9.30 8.67
N ASP A 135 16.53 -8.63 7.75
CA ASP A 135 17.26 -7.40 8.03
C ASP A 135 16.30 -6.27 8.47
N LEU A 136 15.17 -6.09 7.79
CA LEU A 136 14.13 -5.14 8.19
C LEU A 136 13.59 -5.44 9.58
N ALA A 137 13.37 -6.71 9.92
CA ALA A 137 12.93 -7.11 11.25
C ALA A 137 13.98 -6.80 12.33
N ARG A 138 15.27 -7.05 12.05
CA ARG A 138 16.38 -6.69 12.94
C ARG A 138 16.41 -5.19 13.20
N VAL A 139 16.41 -4.37 12.14
CA VAL A 139 16.47 -2.91 12.25
C VAL A 139 15.26 -2.36 13.01
N ARG A 140 14.05 -2.87 12.74
CA ARG A 140 12.85 -2.46 13.48
C ARG A 140 12.95 -2.80 14.97
N ASN A 141 13.50 -3.97 15.31
CA ASN A 141 13.70 -4.36 16.70
C ASN A 141 14.74 -3.47 17.40
N GLU A 142 15.85 -3.18 16.74
CA GLU A 142 16.87 -2.26 17.25
C GLU A 142 16.29 -0.86 17.48
N GLN A 143 15.53 -0.34 16.51
CA GLN A 143 14.86 0.95 16.63
C GLN A 143 13.85 0.96 17.79
N ARG A 144 13.07 -0.10 17.96
CA ARG A 144 12.12 -0.24 19.08
C ARG A 144 12.83 -0.23 20.41
N LEU A 145 13.91 -1.01 20.55
CA LEU A 145 14.71 -1.08 21.77
C LEU A 145 15.38 0.27 22.07
N HIS A 146 15.89 0.97 21.05
CA HIS A 146 16.48 2.28 21.22
C HIS A 146 15.45 3.32 21.69
N LYS A 147 14.26 3.37 21.07
CA LYS A 147 13.15 4.22 21.54
C LYS A 147 12.74 3.91 22.97
N GLN A 148 12.70 2.62 23.33
CA GLN A 148 12.39 2.21 24.69
C GLN A 148 13.44 2.69 25.70
N LYS A 149 14.73 2.60 25.36
CA LYS A 149 15.82 3.12 26.21
C LYS A 149 15.70 4.63 26.42
N LEU A 150 15.52 5.40 25.35
CA LEU A 150 15.33 6.85 25.43
C LEU A 150 14.12 7.22 26.30
N ALA A 151 12.99 6.52 26.14
CA ALA A 151 11.82 6.76 26.96
C ALA A 151 12.02 6.42 28.45
N ILE A 152 12.90 5.46 28.77
CA ILE A 152 13.27 5.14 30.16
C ILE A 152 14.18 6.23 30.72
N GLU A 153 15.18 6.66 29.94
CA GLU A 153 16.11 7.73 30.32
C GLU A 153 15.37 9.06 30.57
N GLU A 154 14.45 9.43 29.69
CA GLU A 154 13.58 10.60 29.84
C GLU A 154 12.76 10.53 31.13
N LYS A 155 12.12 9.39 31.40
CA LYS A 155 11.36 9.20 32.66
C LYS A 155 12.23 9.29 33.91
N LEU A 156 13.47 8.80 33.86
CA LEU A 156 14.40 8.90 34.97
C LEU A 156 14.80 10.36 35.21
N GLN A 157 15.11 11.11 34.14
CA GLN A 157 15.41 12.53 34.22
C GLN A 157 14.23 13.33 34.79
N ASP A 158 13.01 13.07 34.31
CA ASP A 158 11.78 13.69 34.83
C ASP A 158 11.60 13.40 36.33
N GLN A 159 11.83 12.16 36.76
CA GLN A 159 11.75 11.78 38.17
C GLN A 159 12.79 12.52 39.02
N GLU A 160 14.03 12.62 38.55
CA GLU A 160 15.08 13.38 39.24
C GLU A 160 14.73 14.86 39.36
N GLU A 161 14.19 15.47 38.29
CA GLU A 161 13.71 16.85 38.29
C GLU A 161 12.56 17.05 39.27
N GLN A 162 11.57 16.17 39.26
CA GLN A 162 10.46 16.21 40.20
C GLN A 162 10.96 16.12 41.65
N LEU A 163 11.89 15.22 41.94
CA LEU A 163 12.49 15.11 43.28
C LEU A 163 13.23 16.39 43.68
N ARG A 164 13.99 17.00 42.78
CA ARG A 164 14.65 18.31 43.02
C ARG A 164 13.63 19.40 43.35
N VAL A 165 12.53 19.48 42.59
CA VAL A 165 11.46 20.44 42.83
C VAL A 165 10.79 20.19 44.18
N ILE A 166 10.48 18.94 44.52
CA ILE A 166 9.89 18.58 45.82
C ILE A 166 10.82 18.98 46.97
N GLN A 167 12.11 18.68 46.87
CA GLN A 167 13.09 19.06 47.90
C GLN A 167 13.17 20.57 48.05
N TRP A 168 13.19 21.31 46.94
CA TRP A 168 13.17 22.77 46.96
C TRP A 168 11.89 23.31 47.64
N GLN A 169 10.72 22.77 47.30
CA GLN A 169 9.44 23.15 47.90
C GLN A 169 9.41 22.83 49.41
N MET A 170 9.92 21.68 49.83
CA MET A 170 10.01 21.31 51.24
C MET A 170 10.91 22.29 52.01
N ASN A 171 12.08 22.62 51.45
CA ASN A 171 13.00 23.58 52.05
C ASN A 171 12.41 24.99 52.12
N TRP A 172 11.68 25.40 51.08
CA TRP A 172 10.97 26.66 51.05
C TRP A 172 9.88 26.72 52.13
N ARG A 173 9.05 25.68 52.26
CA ARG A 173 8.02 25.56 53.32
C ARG A 173 8.65 25.63 54.71
N LYS A 174 9.71 24.86 54.97
CA LYS A 174 10.44 24.92 56.25
C LYS A 174 10.95 26.32 56.57
N ARG A 175 11.49 27.04 55.59
CA ARG A 175 11.94 28.44 55.78
C ARG A 175 10.77 29.37 56.10
N GLU A 176 9.62 29.18 55.48
CA GLU A 176 8.44 30.00 55.72
C GLU A 176 7.85 29.72 57.11
N ASP A 177 7.76 28.44 57.51
CA ASP A 177 7.34 28.03 58.85
C ASP A 177 8.24 28.65 59.94
N LEU A 178 9.56 28.64 59.72
CA LEU A 178 10.51 29.30 60.64
C LEU A 178 10.29 30.81 60.73
N LYS A 179 9.97 31.49 59.63
CA LYS A 179 9.63 32.92 59.67
C LYS A 179 8.33 33.17 60.44
N VAL A 180 7.33 32.31 60.26
CA VAL A 180 6.05 32.41 60.98
C VAL A 180 6.28 32.21 62.49
N GLU A 181 7.02 31.18 62.89
CA GLU A 181 7.36 30.95 64.30
C GLU A 181 8.21 32.08 64.87
N ARG A 182 9.18 32.61 64.12
CA ARG A 182 9.96 33.78 64.54
C ARG A 182 9.06 34.99 64.79
N LYS A 183 8.16 35.33 63.85
CA LYS A 183 7.20 36.43 64.01
C LYS A 183 6.25 36.19 65.19
N ARG A 184 5.87 34.93 65.44
CA ARG A 184 5.05 34.55 66.59
C ARG A 184 5.80 34.82 67.90
N LEU A 185 7.05 34.41 68.01
CA LEU A 185 7.91 34.68 69.18
C LEU A 185 8.13 36.19 69.37
N GLU A 186 8.37 36.93 68.30
CA GLU A 186 8.49 38.40 68.35
C GLU A 186 7.20 39.04 68.88
N ARG A 187 6.01 38.60 68.43
CA ARG A 187 4.72 39.07 68.94
C ARG A 187 4.53 38.76 70.42
N LEU A 188 4.92 37.56 70.87
CA LEU A 188 4.86 37.18 72.28
C LEU A 188 5.78 38.06 73.14
N ALA A 189 7.01 38.30 72.69
CA ALA A 189 7.95 39.18 73.38
C ALA A 189 7.44 40.63 73.49
N VAL A 190 6.84 41.17 72.41
CA VAL A 190 6.20 42.49 72.43
C VAL A 190 5.03 42.51 73.41
N LEU A 191 4.20 41.48 73.43
CA LEU A 191 3.06 41.36 74.35
C LEU A 191 3.52 41.32 75.81
N ASP A 192 4.57 40.56 76.11
CA ASP A 192 5.15 40.51 77.45
C ASP A 192 5.77 41.85 77.84
N HIS A 193 6.47 42.53 76.93
CA HIS A 193 6.99 43.87 77.17
C HIS A 193 5.88 44.88 77.49
N VAL A 194 4.77 44.88 76.73
CA VAL A 194 3.61 45.74 76.99
C VAL A 194 2.96 45.41 78.34
N LYS A 195 2.85 44.14 78.72
CA LYS A 195 2.36 43.74 80.06
C LYS A 195 3.24 44.31 81.17
N HIS A 196 4.56 44.23 81.03
CA HIS A 196 5.50 44.81 82.00
C HIS A 196 5.33 46.33 82.09
N GLN A 197 5.26 47.04 80.96
CA GLN A 197 5.01 48.48 80.94
C GLN A 197 3.68 48.86 81.61
N ILE A 198 2.62 48.09 81.39
CA ILE A 198 1.31 48.31 82.05
C ILE A 198 1.45 48.10 83.57
N ALA A 199 2.13 47.04 84.00
CA ALA A 199 2.35 46.77 85.42
C ALA A 199 3.17 47.87 86.10
N GLU A 200 4.24 48.35 85.46
CA GLU A 200 5.06 49.47 85.95
C GLU A 200 4.26 50.76 86.04
N LYS A 201 3.51 51.12 84.99
CA LYS A 201 2.63 52.31 85.02
C LYS A 201 1.55 52.21 86.10
N ARG A 202 1.01 51.01 86.35
CA ARG A 202 0.07 50.78 87.46
C ARG A 202 0.74 51.01 88.82
N ARG A 203 1.92 50.43 89.04
CA ARG A 203 2.72 50.66 90.26
C ARG A 203 3.06 52.13 90.48
N GLN A 204 3.47 52.83 89.42
CA GLN A 204 3.74 54.27 89.49
C GLN A 204 2.50 55.07 89.88
N LYS A 205 1.35 54.81 89.26
CA LYS A 205 0.08 55.44 89.63
C LYS A 205 -0.35 55.13 91.07
N GLU A 206 -0.12 53.91 91.54
CA GLU A 206 -0.38 53.53 92.93
C GLU A 206 0.53 54.29 93.91
N LEU A 207 1.82 54.41 93.61
CA LEU A 207 2.77 55.21 94.40
C LEU A 207 2.42 56.70 94.39
N GLU A 208 2.05 57.27 93.23
CA GLU A 208 1.59 58.65 93.11
C GLU A 208 0.33 58.88 93.94
N ARG A 209 -0.66 57.98 93.86
CA ARG A 209 -1.85 58.04 94.71
C ARG A 209 -1.51 57.93 96.19
N ALA A 210 -0.61 57.03 96.57
CA ALA A 210 -0.16 56.90 97.96
C ALA A 210 0.51 58.18 98.47
N ARG A 211 1.38 58.80 97.65
CA ARG A 211 2.00 60.11 97.93
C ARG A 211 0.95 61.21 98.08
N GLN A 212 0.00 61.29 97.15
CA GLN A 212 -1.11 62.25 97.23
C GLN A 212 -1.93 62.06 98.52
N ILE A 213 -2.26 60.82 98.89
CA ILE A 213 -2.97 60.51 100.14
C ILE A 213 -2.12 60.90 101.37
N GLU A 214 -0.81 60.66 101.34
CA GLU A 214 0.10 61.03 102.43
C GLU A 214 0.22 62.55 102.55
N GLU A 215 0.34 63.28 101.44
CA GLU A 215 0.31 64.74 101.38
C GLU A 215 -1.02 65.30 101.89
N GLU A 216 -2.16 64.74 101.47
CA GLU A 216 -3.47 65.09 102.01
C GLU A 216 -3.57 64.83 103.52
N ARG A 217 -3.01 63.72 104.01
CA ARG A 217 -2.96 63.40 105.44
C ARG A 217 -2.09 64.40 106.21
N LYS A 218 -0.90 64.72 105.71
CA LYS A 218 -0.01 65.74 106.29
C LYS A 218 -0.68 67.11 106.31
N TYR A 219 -1.34 67.48 105.21
CA TYR A 219 -2.12 68.71 105.11
C TYR A 219 -3.23 68.73 106.16
N LYS A 220 -4.08 67.69 106.23
CA LYS A 220 -5.14 67.56 107.25
C LYS A 220 -4.60 67.57 108.68
N ALA A 221 -3.44 66.95 108.94
CA ALA A 221 -2.78 66.97 110.25
C ALA A 221 -2.26 68.38 110.60
N ALA A 222 -1.63 69.09 109.65
CA ALA A 222 -1.22 70.47 109.83
C ALA A 222 -2.41 71.41 110.08
N ILE A 223 -3.52 71.19 109.36
CA ILE A 223 -4.80 71.86 109.60
C ILE A 223 -5.27 71.64 111.04
N ARG A 224 -5.34 70.39 111.51
CA ARG A 224 -5.77 70.07 112.88
C ARG A 224 -4.85 70.69 113.94
N ALA A 225 -3.54 70.62 113.74
CA ALA A 225 -2.59 71.24 114.65
C ALA A 225 -2.76 72.77 114.73
N GLN A 226 -3.08 73.43 113.61
CA GLN A 226 -3.43 74.85 113.59
C GLN A 226 -4.75 75.13 114.31
N GLU A 227 -5.77 74.29 114.12
CA GLU A 227 -7.05 74.40 114.83
C GLU A 227 -6.87 74.22 116.34
N GLU A 228 -6.10 73.22 116.78
CA GLU A 228 -5.75 73.02 118.19
C GLU A 228 -4.97 74.20 118.77
N ARG A 229 -4.04 74.79 118.00
CA ARG A 229 -3.32 76.00 118.41
C ARG A 229 -4.26 77.20 118.57
N LEU A 230 -5.18 77.39 117.63
CA LEU A 230 -6.20 78.45 117.71
C LEU A 230 -7.17 78.21 118.87
N GLU A 231 -7.53 76.96 119.16
CA GLU A 231 -8.31 76.60 120.34
C GLU A 231 -7.59 76.92 121.64
N ARG A 232 -6.31 76.55 121.76
CA ARG A 232 -5.48 76.89 122.93
C ARG A 232 -5.42 78.39 123.13
N LEU A 233 -5.12 79.14 122.06
CA LEU A 233 -5.08 80.61 122.10
C LEU A 233 -6.44 81.22 122.47
N LYS A 234 -7.54 80.65 121.95
CA LYS A 234 -8.91 81.08 122.29
C LYS A 234 -9.20 80.86 123.78
N ARG A 235 -8.78 79.71 124.34
CA ARG A 235 -8.93 79.42 125.78
C ARG A 235 -8.08 80.36 126.62
N GLU A 236 -6.82 80.57 126.27
CA GLU A 236 -5.92 81.53 126.93
C GLU A 236 -6.49 82.96 126.90
N LYS A 237 -7.03 83.41 125.77
CA LYS A 237 -7.65 84.74 125.66
C LYS A 237 -8.96 84.88 126.42
N LEU A 238 -9.75 83.81 126.50
CA LEU A 238 -10.94 83.79 127.36
C LEU A 238 -10.54 83.87 128.84
N GLN A 239 -9.47 83.18 129.25
CA GLN A 239 -8.90 83.28 130.60
C GLN A 239 -8.33 84.68 130.88
N GLU A 240 -7.57 85.29 129.95
CA GLU A 240 -7.12 86.69 130.09
C GLU A 240 -8.29 87.67 130.20
N MET A 241 -9.41 87.43 129.50
CA MET A 241 -10.62 88.26 129.59
C MET A 241 -11.38 88.04 130.91
N GLU A 242 -11.26 86.85 131.51
CA GLU A 242 -11.70 86.53 132.86
C GLU A 242 -10.90 87.30 133.90
N ASP A 243 -9.57 87.23 133.83
CA ASP A 243 -8.64 87.89 134.75
C ASP A 243 -8.78 89.42 134.72
N LYS A 244 -9.05 90.00 133.54
CA LYS A 244 -9.28 91.44 133.35
C LYS A 244 -10.70 91.90 133.70
N GLN A 245 -11.53 91.05 134.30
CA GLN A 245 -12.90 91.37 134.79
C GLN A 245 -13.85 91.95 133.71
N ILE A 246 -13.67 91.60 132.44
CA ILE A 246 -14.54 92.09 131.35
C ILE A 246 -15.92 91.44 131.46
N PRO A 247 -17.06 92.16 131.54
CA PRO A 247 -18.38 91.57 131.74
C PRO A 247 -18.75 90.45 130.74
N ALA A 248 -19.40 89.40 131.24
CA ALA A 248 -19.71 88.17 130.48
C ALA A 248 -20.47 88.39 129.16
N LYS A 249 -21.24 89.49 129.06
CA LYS A 249 -21.98 89.90 127.86
C LYS A 249 -21.09 90.01 126.60
N TYR A 250 -19.82 90.39 126.77
CA TYR A 250 -18.86 90.55 125.66
C TYR A 250 -18.00 89.29 125.40
N ARG A 251 -18.03 88.30 126.30
CA ARG A 251 -17.30 87.03 126.14
C ARG A 251 -18.11 85.99 125.36
N THR A 252 -19.44 86.05 125.46
CA THR A 252 -20.37 85.09 124.85
C THR A 252 -20.23 84.95 123.33
N GLU A 253 -19.89 86.03 122.62
CA GLU A 253 -19.66 85.99 121.17
C GLU A 253 -18.38 85.22 120.83
N LEU A 254 -17.30 85.44 121.58
CA LEU A 254 -16.03 84.73 121.39
C LEU A 254 -16.19 83.24 121.71
N VAL A 255 -16.91 82.90 122.80
CA VAL A 255 -17.21 81.50 123.17
C VAL A 255 -17.97 80.78 122.07
N LYS A 256 -19.05 81.39 121.54
CA LYS A 256 -19.91 80.79 120.51
C LYS A 256 -19.30 80.76 119.10
N MET A 257 -18.20 81.50 118.86
CA MET A 257 -17.57 81.55 117.55
C MET A 257 -16.87 80.21 117.20
N PRO A 258 -17.27 79.53 116.11
CA PRO A 258 -16.62 78.29 115.69
C PRO A 258 -15.23 78.59 115.12
N ILE A 259 -14.26 77.70 115.37
CA ILE A 259 -12.84 77.88 114.99
C ILE A 259 -12.67 78.07 113.47
N ASN A 260 -13.55 77.46 112.66
CA ASN A 260 -13.58 77.66 111.21
C ASN A 260 -13.80 79.13 110.82
N GLN A 261 -14.61 79.91 111.54
CA GLN A 261 -14.84 81.33 111.25
C GLN A 261 -13.67 82.23 111.69
N ILE A 262 -12.83 81.77 112.62
CA ILE A 262 -11.59 82.49 113.02
C ILE A 262 -10.54 82.35 111.91
N ARG A 263 -10.51 81.18 111.27
CA ARG A 263 -9.55 80.81 110.22
C ARG A 263 -9.70 81.61 108.93
N PHE A 264 -10.92 82.04 108.58
CA PHE A 264 -11.23 82.79 107.36
C PHE A 264 -11.37 84.31 107.56
N ARG A 265 -11.02 84.84 108.75
CA ARG A 265 -11.03 86.28 109.06
C ARG A 265 -9.65 86.92 108.91
N LYS A 266 -8.86 86.42 107.96
CA LYS A 266 -7.71 87.14 107.39
C LYS A 266 -8.17 87.80 106.09
N LYS A 267 -7.96 89.11 105.99
CA LYS A 267 -7.92 89.84 104.72
C LYS A 267 -6.89 89.21 103.79
#